data_AF-A0AAU6VJS1-F1
#
_entry.id   AF-A0AAU6VJS1-F1
#
_cell.length_a   1.000
_cell.length_b   1.000
_cell.length_c   1.000
_cell.angle_alpha   90.00
_cell.angle_beta   90.00
_cell.angle_gamma   90.00
#
_symmetry.space_group_name_H-M   'P 1'
#
loop_
_entity.id
_entity.type
_entity.pdbx_description
1 polymer ?
#
loop_
_entity_poly.entity_id
_entity_poly.type
_entity_poly.pdbx_seq_one_letter_code
_entity_poly.pdbx_strand_id
1 'polypeptide(L)'
;MLPKSHTLFHFTKNIEFLKDILVNGFWPRYCIEDTGWYGGYRIAYPMVCFCDIPLSRVSDHVDFYGNYGIGVTREWAQSNGLSPVMYINQNTPVHSSLSMLLSGNRAGNGYYPLSNSDVNILMANIKPLQGQGKIMNVFCAMRG
;
A
#
# COMPACT_ATOMS: atom_id res chain seq x y z
N MET A 1 -11.03 15.67 -15.70
CA MET A 1 -10.40 14.60 -14.90
C MET A 1 -10.34 13.37 -15.79
N LEU A 2 -9.16 12.81 -16.09
CA LEU A 2 -9.11 11.53 -16.80
C LEU A 2 -9.88 10.49 -15.97
N PRO A 3 -10.65 9.59 -16.60
CA PRO A 3 -11.42 8.60 -15.85
C PRO A 3 -10.45 7.75 -15.03
N LYS A 4 -10.76 7.57 -13.74
CA LYS A 4 -10.10 6.55 -12.91
C LYS A 4 -10.19 5.23 -13.68
N SER A 5 -9.10 4.46 -13.74
CA SER A 5 -9.15 3.19 -14.46
C SER A 5 -10.25 2.32 -13.85
N HIS A 6 -11.03 1.65 -14.71
CA HIS A 6 -11.94 0.59 -14.30
C HIS A 6 -11.18 -0.66 -13.81
N THR A 7 -9.87 -0.70 -14.05
CA THR A 7 -8.99 -1.82 -13.74
C THR A 7 -7.85 -1.39 -12.82
N LEU A 8 -7.63 -2.15 -11.75
CA LEU A 8 -6.45 -2.02 -10.91
C LEU A 8 -5.49 -3.18 -11.22
N PHE A 9 -4.19 -2.91 -11.23
CA PHE A 9 -3.18 -3.89 -11.60
C PHE A 9 -2.28 -4.28 -10.43
N HIS A 10 -2.13 -5.57 -10.19
CA HIS A 10 -1.09 -6.13 -9.32
C HIS A 10 0.06 -6.64 -10.20
N PHE A 11 1.30 -6.23 -9.91
CA PHE A 11 2.48 -6.65 -10.65
C PHE A 11 3.42 -7.49 -9.80
N THR A 12 4.12 -8.43 -10.44
CA THR A 12 5.12 -9.31 -9.84
C THR A 12 6.28 -9.55 -10.81
N LYS A 13 7.48 -9.77 -10.26
CA LYS A 13 8.69 -10.12 -11.02
C LYS A 13 8.80 -11.61 -11.33
N ASN A 14 8.05 -12.47 -10.63
CA ASN A 14 8.16 -13.92 -10.74
C ASN A 14 6.86 -14.52 -11.32
N ILE A 15 6.98 -15.20 -12.45
CA ILE A 15 5.89 -15.90 -13.15
C ILE A 15 5.24 -16.98 -12.27
N GLU A 16 5.97 -17.65 -11.40
CA GLU A 16 5.41 -18.67 -10.51
C GLU A 16 4.48 -18.04 -9.48
N PHE A 17 4.76 -16.82 -9.02
CA PHE A 17 3.80 -16.09 -8.18
C PHE A 17 2.57 -15.66 -8.97
N LEU A 18 2.71 -15.29 -10.25
CA LEU A 18 1.54 -15.03 -11.09
C LEU A 18 0.64 -16.27 -11.17
N LYS A 19 1.22 -17.44 -11.47
CA LYS A 19 0.47 -18.70 -11.55
C LYS A 19 -0.20 -19.05 -10.23
N ASP A 20 0.53 -18.90 -9.13
CA ASP A 20 0.00 -19.15 -7.78
C ASP A 20 -1.21 -18.26 -7.48
N ILE A 21 -1.15 -16.96 -7.80
CA ILE A 21 -2.28 -16.04 -7.60
C ILE A 21 -3.50 -16.46 -8.43
N LEU A 22 -3.29 -16.97 -9.66
CA LEU A 22 -4.39 -17.42 -10.52
C LEU A 22 -5.09 -18.68 -9.98
N VAL A 23 -4.38 -19.51 -9.21
CA VAL A 23 -4.92 -20.74 -8.62
C VAL A 23 -5.48 -20.49 -7.21
N ASN A 24 -4.74 -19.77 -6.38
CA ASN A 24 -4.96 -19.66 -4.94
C ASN A 24 -5.44 -18.26 -4.50
N GLY A 25 -5.54 -17.32 -5.43
CA GLY A 25 -5.90 -15.93 -5.14
C GLY A 25 -4.73 -15.10 -4.60
N PHE A 26 -5.01 -13.84 -4.27
CA PHE A 26 -4.01 -12.91 -3.77
C PHE A 26 -3.63 -13.20 -2.32
N TRP A 27 -2.33 -13.37 -2.07
CA TRP A 27 -1.76 -13.55 -0.73
C TRP A 27 -0.88 -12.36 -0.32
N PRO A 28 -1.05 -11.81 0.90
CA PRO A 28 -0.23 -10.71 1.39
C PRO A 28 1.25 -11.08 1.39
N ARG A 29 2.08 -10.12 0.99
CA ARG A 29 3.54 -10.23 1.04
C ARG A 29 4.07 -9.13 1.96
N TYR A 30 5.19 -9.40 2.62
CA TYR A 30 5.85 -8.38 3.43
C TYR A 30 6.44 -7.28 2.54
N CYS A 31 5.77 -6.13 2.54
CA CYS A 31 6.24 -4.91 1.90
C CYS A 31 7.04 -4.11 2.92
N ILE A 32 8.35 -3.96 2.65
CA ILE A 32 9.23 -3.14 3.49
C ILE A 32 8.93 -1.67 3.15
N GLU A 33 8.39 -0.96 4.13
CA GLU A 33 8.15 0.47 4.05
C GLU A 33 9.29 1.23 4.71
N ASP A 34 9.74 2.30 4.05
CA ASP A 34 10.67 3.26 4.64
C ASP A 34 9.88 4.19 5.56
N THR A 35 10.08 4.02 6.87
CA THR A 35 9.50 4.88 7.89
C THR A 35 10.49 5.92 8.39
N GLY A 36 11.51 6.24 7.60
CA GLY A 36 12.47 7.32 7.85
C GLY A 36 11.76 8.63 8.20
N TRP A 37 10.69 8.93 7.50
CA TRP A 37 9.84 10.11 7.71
C TRP A 37 8.94 10.03 8.96
N TYR A 38 8.93 8.89 9.65
CA TYR A 38 8.30 8.69 10.95
C TYR A 38 9.32 8.49 12.09
N GLY A 39 10.62 8.70 11.84
CA GLY A 39 11.66 8.56 12.86
C GLY A 39 12.64 7.41 12.66
N GLY A 40 12.93 7.03 11.41
CA GLY A 40 14.23 6.40 11.08
C GLY A 40 14.30 4.87 11.07
N TYR A 41 13.22 4.13 10.83
CA TYR A 41 13.24 2.66 10.85
C TYR A 41 12.57 2.03 9.63
N ARG A 42 12.74 0.71 9.46
CA ARG A 42 12.13 -0.07 8.38
C ARG A 42 11.08 -1.00 9.00
N ILE A 43 9.84 -0.90 8.56
CA ILE A 43 8.76 -1.78 8.99
C ILE A 43 8.33 -2.60 7.78
N ALA A 44 8.02 -3.87 7.99
CA ALA A 44 7.42 -4.70 6.95
C ALA A 44 5.95 -4.96 7.29
N TYR A 45 5.05 -4.61 6.36
CA TYR A 45 3.61 -4.87 6.49
C TYR A 45 3.19 -5.98 5.55
N PRO A 46 2.39 -6.97 6.00
CA PRO A 46 1.79 -7.95 5.10
C PRO A 46 0.66 -7.29 4.30
N MET A 47 0.88 -7.06 3.00
CA MET A 47 -0.11 -6.40 2.16
C MET A 47 -0.10 -6.93 0.72
N VAL A 48 -1.24 -6.83 0.05
CA VAL A 48 -1.34 -6.96 -1.40
C VAL A 48 -1.62 -5.58 -1.95
N CYS A 49 -0.81 -5.13 -2.91
CA CYS A 49 -0.96 -3.80 -3.48
C CYS A 49 -1.26 -3.84 -4.97
N PHE A 50 -2.13 -2.93 -5.38
CA PHE A 50 -2.64 -2.76 -6.73
C PHE A 50 -2.45 -1.32 -7.16
N CYS A 51 -2.34 -1.08 -8.45
CA CYS A 51 -1.98 0.21 -9.00
C CYS A 51 -3.04 0.63 -10.03
N ASP A 52 -3.56 1.85 -9.90
CA ASP A 52 -4.45 2.47 -10.88
C ASP A 52 -3.60 3.17 -11.95
N ILE A 53 -3.08 2.38 -12.88
CA ILE A 53 -2.20 2.82 -13.97
C ILE A 53 -2.89 2.52 -15.32
N PRO A 54 -2.99 3.51 -16.22
CA PRO A 54 -3.37 3.25 -17.61
C PRO A 54 -2.39 2.29 -18.29
N LEU A 55 -2.89 1.30 -19.04
CA LEU A 55 -2.03 0.33 -19.76
C LEU A 55 -0.99 1.00 -20.67
N SER A 56 -1.31 2.17 -21.23
CA SER A 56 -0.40 2.96 -22.06
C SER A 56 0.84 3.48 -21.34
N ARG A 57 0.88 3.44 -20.00
CA ARG A 57 2.02 3.85 -19.16
C ARG A 57 2.69 2.68 -18.43
N VAL A 58 2.36 1.44 -18.81
CA VAL A 58 2.90 0.24 -18.15
C VAL A 58 4.38 0.05 -18.40
N SER A 59 4.93 0.52 -19.53
CA SER A 59 6.37 0.44 -19.85
C SER A 59 7.24 1.01 -18.73
N ASP A 60 6.84 2.14 -18.14
CA ASP A 60 7.59 2.81 -17.07
C ASP A 60 7.50 2.07 -15.72
N HIS A 61 6.60 1.08 -15.62
CA HIS A 61 6.32 0.32 -14.41
C HIS A 61 6.88 -1.11 -14.43
N VAL A 62 7.10 -1.69 -15.61
CA VAL A 62 7.69 -3.04 -15.75
C VAL A 62 9.05 -3.11 -15.08
N ASP A 63 9.90 -2.10 -15.26
CA ASP A 63 11.25 -2.06 -14.67
C ASP A 63 11.23 -2.09 -13.13
N PHE A 64 10.24 -1.45 -12.52
CA PHE A 64 10.17 -1.32 -11.06
C PHE A 64 9.38 -2.46 -10.41
N TYR A 65 8.16 -2.74 -10.91
CA TYR A 65 7.19 -3.63 -10.26
C TYR A 65 7.22 -5.06 -10.81
N GLY A 66 7.70 -5.25 -12.04
CA GLY A 66 7.92 -6.56 -12.64
C GLY A 66 7.15 -6.79 -13.94
N ASN A 67 7.53 -7.88 -14.60
CA ASN A 67 7.16 -8.16 -15.98
C ASN A 67 5.79 -8.85 -16.13
N TYR A 68 5.14 -9.18 -15.01
CA TYR A 68 3.89 -9.93 -14.98
C TYR A 68 2.84 -9.15 -14.19
N GLY A 69 1.65 -9.00 -14.74
CA GLY A 69 0.56 -8.23 -14.13
C GLY A 69 -0.80 -8.92 -14.20
N ILE A 70 -1.61 -8.76 -13.17
CA ILE A 70 -3.03 -9.17 -13.13
C ILE A 70 -3.88 -7.92 -12.97
N GLY A 71 -4.83 -7.75 -13.89
CA GLY A 71 -5.87 -6.72 -13.78
C GLY A 71 -7.11 -7.25 -13.07
N VAL A 72 -7.65 -6.48 -12.13
CA VAL A 72 -8.95 -6.73 -11.48
C VAL A 72 -9.87 -5.54 -11.67
N THR A 73 -11.18 -5.77 -11.70
CA THR A 73 -12.14 -4.66 -11.79
C THR A 73 -12.18 -3.88 -10.49
N ARG A 74 -12.54 -2.60 -10.58
CA ARG A 74 -12.69 -1.73 -9.41
C ARG A 74 -13.79 -2.21 -8.47
N GLU A 75 -14.85 -2.78 -9.03
CA GLU A 75 -15.97 -3.36 -8.29
C GLU A 75 -15.50 -4.59 -7.48
N TRP A 76 -14.66 -5.44 -8.08
CA TRP A 76 -14.03 -6.56 -7.37
C TRP A 76 -13.12 -6.07 -6.24
N ALA A 77 -12.33 -5.02 -6.50
CA ALA A 77 -11.45 -4.44 -5.48
C ALA A 77 -12.25 -3.88 -4.29
N GLN A 78 -13.34 -3.16 -4.56
CA GLN A 78 -14.22 -2.62 -3.53
C GLN A 78 -14.93 -3.72 -2.74
N SER A 79 -15.43 -4.76 -3.41
CA SER A 79 -16.08 -5.89 -2.73
C SER A 79 -15.12 -6.72 -1.88
N ASN A 80 -13.81 -6.64 -2.16
CA ASN A 80 -12.74 -7.27 -1.37
C ASN A 80 -12.10 -6.33 -0.33
N GLY A 81 -12.66 -5.14 -0.09
CA GLY A 81 -12.20 -4.22 0.95
C GLY A 81 -10.88 -3.49 0.64
N LEU A 82 -10.45 -3.45 -0.62
CA LEU A 82 -9.25 -2.70 -0.99
C LEU A 82 -9.50 -1.21 -0.80
N SER A 83 -8.60 -0.55 -0.10
CA SER A 83 -8.64 0.89 0.15
C SER A 83 -7.48 1.61 -0.55
N PRO A 84 -7.70 2.83 -1.07
CA PRO A 84 -6.61 3.64 -1.59
C PRO A 84 -5.64 4.01 -0.47
N VAL A 85 -4.35 3.96 -0.78
CA VAL A 85 -3.30 4.49 0.09
C VAL A 85 -3.44 5.99 0.19
N MET A 86 -3.33 6.50 1.42
CA MET A 86 -3.31 7.92 1.71
C MET A 86 -1.90 8.47 1.55
N TYR A 87 -1.73 9.40 0.61
CA TYR A 87 -0.48 10.13 0.46
C TYR A 87 -0.51 11.40 1.29
N ILE A 88 0.48 11.59 2.16
CA ILE A 88 0.56 12.78 3.01
C ILE A 88 1.87 13.55 2.81
N ASN A 89 1.76 14.88 2.87
CA ASN A 89 2.91 15.77 2.84
C ASN A 89 3.62 15.76 4.20
N GLN A 90 4.95 15.67 4.16
CA GLN A 90 5.79 15.84 5.34
C GLN A 90 5.67 17.28 5.87
N ASN A 91 5.95 17.45 7.16
CA ASN A 91 5.95 18.74 7.87
C ASN A 91 4.59 19.46 7.85
N THR A 92 3.49 18.70 7.72
CA THR A 92 2.13 19.22 7.85
C THR A 92 1.52 18.81 9.18
N PRO A 93 0.47 19.49 9.67
CA PRO A 93 -0.22 19.07 10.90
C PRO A 93 -0.69 17.62 10.87
N VAL A 94 -1.11 17.11 9.69
CA VAL A 94 -1.51 15.71 9.51
C VAL A 94 -0.33 14.76 9.74
N HIS A 95 0.83 15.07 9.16
CA HIS A 95 2.06 14.29 9.38
C HIS A 95 2.52 14.33 10.85
N SER A 96 2.44 15.49 11.50
CA SER A 96 2.78 15.63 12.93
C SER A 96 1.87 14.77 13.81
N SER A 97 0.55 14.83 13.58
CA SER A 97 -0.42 14.00 14.32
C SER A 97 -0.16 12.51 14.14
N LEU A 98 0.12 12.08 12.92
CA LEU A 98 0.43 10.67 12.63
C LEU A 98 1.73 10.21 13.30
N SER A 99 2.75 11.07 13.31
CA SER A 99 4.02 10.80 14.00
C SER A 99 3.82 10.68 15.51
N MET A 100 2.93 11.48 16.12
CA MET A 100 2.56 11.35 17.52
C MET A 100 1.83 10.05 17.83
N LEU A 101 0.84 9.66 16.99
CA LEU A 101 0.12 8.39 17.13
C LEU A 101 1.07 7.19 17.10
N LEU A 102 2.02 7.21 16.18
CA LEU A 102 3.02 6.16 16.06
C LEU A 102 3.97 6.12 17.26
N SER A 103 4.39 7.29 17.74
CA SER A 103 5.27 7.40 18.91
C SER A 103 4.60 6.83 20.16
N GLY A 104 3.31 7.13 20.39
CA GLY A 104 2.55 6.56 21.50
C GLY A 104 2.28 5.06 21.34
N ASN A 105 1.96 4.61 20.13
CA ASN A 105 1.81 3.18 19.81
C ASN A 105 3.09 2.39 20.18
N ARG A 106 4.27 2.94 19.87
CA ARG A 106 5.57 2.34 20.19
C ARG A 106 5.92 2.34 21.68
N ALA A 107 5.49 3.37 22.41
CA ALA A 107 5.72 3.46 23.84
C ALA A 107 4.90 2.43 24.65
N GLY A 108 4.06 1.62 23.98
CA GLY A 108 3.12 0.71 24.65
C GLY A 108 1.94 1.44 25.27
N ASN A 109 1.79 2.74 24.99
CA ASN A 109 0.68 3.55 25.47
C ASN A 109 -0.52 3.30 24.56
N GLY A 110 -1.27 2.23 24.87
CA GLY A 110 -2.56 2.01 24.22
C GLY A 110 -3.48 3.19 24.50
N TYR A 111 -3.99 3.83 23.45
CA TYR A 111 -4.97 4.91 23.57
C TYR A 111 -6.34 4.37 24.00
N TYR A 112 -6.65 3.16 23.55
CA TYR A 112 -7.83 2.37 23.85
C TYR A 112 -7.53 0.88 23.53
N PRO A 113 -8.37 -0.09 23.95
CA PRO A 113 -8.15 -1.51 23.64
C PRO A 113 -8.00 -1.73 22.13
N LEU A 114 -6.94 -2.44 21.70
CA LEU A 114 -6.61 -2.71 20.28
C LEU A 114 -6.07 -1.52 19.47
N SER A 115 -5.89 -0.33 20.08
CA SER A 115 -5.37 0.85 19.37
C SER A 115 -4.03 0.62 18.66
N ASN A 116 -3.17 -0.27 19.18
CA ASN A 116 -1.91 -0.60 18.52
C ASN A 116 -2.13 -1.26 17.14
N SER A 117 -3.10 -2.16 17.04
CA SER A 117 -3.48 -2.83 15.80
C SER A 117 -4.07 -1.84 14.80
N ASP A 118 -4.98 -0.98 15.25
CA ASP A 118 -5.60 0.04 14.40
C ASP A 118 -4.59 1.03 13.85
N VAL A 119 -3.66 1.50 14.70
CA VAL A 119 -2.57 2.36 14.26
C VAL A 119 -1.70 1.63 13.22
N ASN A 120 -1.37 0.36 13.43
CA ASN A 120 -0.59 -0.40 12.44
C ASN A 120 -1.32 -0.53 11.09
N ILE A 121 -2.65 -0.74 11.10
CA ILE A 121 -3.47 -0.79 9.88
C ILE A 121 -3.44 0.55 9.15
N LEU A 122 -3.63 1.66 9.88
CA LEU A 122 -3.57 3.01 9.30
C LEU A 122 -2.19 3.27 8.69
N MET A 123 -1.13 2.96 9.43
CA MET A 123 0.26 3.23 9.03
C MET A 123 0.66 2.50 7.74
N ALA A 124 0.19 1.27 7.53
CA ALA A 124 0.48 0.56 6.28
C ALA A 124 -0.29 1.11 5.06
N ASN A 125 -1.39 1.83 5.31
CA ASN A 125 -2.17 2.48 4.26
C ASN A 125 -1.79 3.95 4.07
N ILE A 126 -0.68 4.42 4.65
CA ILE A 126 -0.22 5.79 4.52
C ILE A 126 1.20 5.80 3.94
N LYS A 127 1.42 6.61 2.90
CA LYS A 127 2.73 6.82 2.28
C LYS A 127 3.06 8.32 2.19
N PRO A 128 4.34 8.70 2.18
CA PRO A 128 4.71 10.09 1.97
C PRO A 128 4.43 10.49 0.51
N LEU A 129 3.98 11.72 0.27
CA LEU A 129 3.76 12.24 -1.09
C LEU A 129 5.08 12.39 -1.85
N GLN A 130 6.22 12.50 -1.19
CA GLN A 130 7.54 12.62 -1.84
C GLN A 130 8.49 11.58 -1.26
N GLY A 131 9.25 10.89 -2.13
CA GLY A 131 10.18 9.82 -1.74
C GLY A 131 10.53 8.87 -2.89
N GLN A 132 11.40 7.90 -2.66
CA GLN A 132 11.83 6.92 -3.68
C GLN A 132 10.70 6.01 -4.19
N GLY A 133 9.58 5.90 -3.46
CA GLY A 133 8.34 5.35 -3.99
C GLY A 133 7.60 6.42 -4.79
N LYS A 134 7.75 6.43 -6.11
CA LYS A 134 6.99 7.33 -7.00
C LYS A 134 5.51 7.27 -6.63
N ILE A 135 4.90 8.45 -6.42
CA ILE A 135 3.47 8.62 -6.15
C ILE A 135 2.70 7.86 -7.22
N MET A 136 2.10 6.75 -6.82
CA MET A 136 1.26 5.96 -7.68
C MET A 136 -0.02 5.71 -6.94
N ASN A 137 -1.18 5.72 -7.61
CA ASN A 137 -2.45 5.43 -6.96
C ASN A 137 -2.45 3.94 -6.56
N VAL A 138 -1.89 3.66 -5.39
CA VAL A 138 -1.73 2.34 -4.83
C VAL A 138 -2.95 2.08 -3.97
N PHE A 139 -3.56 0.92 -4.15
CA PHE A 139 -4.61 0.37 -3.31
C PHE A 139 -4.01 -0.81 -2.59
N CYS A 140 -4.20 -0.92 -1.29
CA CYS A 140 -3.76 -2.10 -0.56
C CYS A 140 -4.89 -2.65 0.32
N ALA A 141 -4.80 -3.95 0.58
CA ALA A 141 -5.60 -4.63 1.58
C ALA A 141 -4.66 -5.44 2.47
N MET A 142 -4.82 -5.30 3.78
CA MET A 142 -4.40 -6.34 4.72
C MET A 142 -5.57 -7.31 4.80
N ARG A 143 -5.38 -8.55 4.34
CA ARG A 143 -6.32 -9.61 4.69
C ARG A 143 -6.02 -10.01 6.14
N GLY A 144 -7.02 -9.89 7.00
CA GLY A 144 -7.03 -10.47 8.35
C GLY A 144 -7.32 -11.96 8.30
#